data_AF-A0A1V4AXN8-F1
#
_entry.id   AF-A0A1V4AXN8-F1
#
_cell.length_a   1.000
_cell.length_b   1.000
_cell.length_c   1.000
_cell.angle_alpha   90.00
_cell.angle_beta   90.00
_cell.angle_gamma   90.00
#
_symmetry.space_group_name_H-M   'P 1'
#
loop_
_entity.id
_entity.type
_entity.pdbx_description
1 polymer ?
#
loop_
_entity_poly.entity_id
_entity_poly.type
_entity_poly.pdbx_seq_one_letter_code
_entity_poly.pdbx_strand_id
1 'polypeptide(L)'
;MEGKYVTQGEIIYTVADLSNIWMKANIYEYEMAWIKIGQEVEVTTPAYPGEAFIGRVAFIEPFLDDKTRSVKIRCDIPNQQLKLRPSMYVNARIRIPVEELEGEGGRYVSGLDYSCPNHSEIKSSRPGICPEDNIPFVKRPPAQVKSIAADTMTSQQGNIEYEYVCPMKCYSSKDPGDCPKCGMKLEKVPVSRMPQMTVKTETVYVCPMGCHTSKTDGDCPVCGMRLEKKGDTY
;
A
#
# COMPACT_ATOMS: atom_id res chain seq x y z
N MET A 1 1.50 -39.28 40.82
CA MET A 1 2.93 -38.95 40.64
C MET A 1 3.13 -37.47 40.96
N GLU A 2 3.35 -37.25 42.24
CA GLU A 2 4.26 -36.35 42.96
C GLU A 2 4.81 -35.05 42.36
N GLY A 3 4.85 -34.05 43.26
CA GLY A 3 5.31 -32.68 43.10
C GLY A 3 6.71 -32.54 42.50
N LYS A 4 6.80 -31.60 41.56
CA LYS A 4 8.05 -31.16 40.95
C LYS A 4 8.77 -30.23 41.94
N TYR A 5 10.00 -30.57 42.34
CA TYR A 5 10.84 -29.69 43.13
C TYR A 5 11.27 -28.50 42.26
N VAL A 6 10.88 -27.29 42.67
CA VAL A 6 11.25 -26.02 42.02
C VAL A 6 12.40 -25.39 42.79
N THR A 7 13.43 -24.98 42.07
CA THR A 7 14.61 -24.32 42.64
C THR A 7 14.36 -22.82 42.87
N GLN A 8 14.98 -22.24 43.90
CA GLN A 8 14.84 -20.82 44.22
C GLN A 8 15.38 -19.97 43.05
N GLY A 9 14.48 -19.33 42.30
CA GLY A 9 14.80 -18.55 41.09
C GLY A 9 14.18 -19.11 39.80
N GLU A 10 13.55 -20.28 39.85
CA GLU A 10 12.89 -20.89 38.69
C GLU A 10 11.51 -20.26 38.43
N ILE A 11 11.31 -19.69 37.23
CA ILE A 11 10.03 -19.08 36.84
C ILE A 11 9.02 -20.20 36.59
N ILE A 12 8.07 -20.36 37.51
CA ILE A 12 7.11 -21.47 37.49
C ILE A 12 5.92 -21.18 36.55
N TYR A 13 5.57 -19.90 36.36
CA TYR A 13 4.51 -19.46 35.46
C TYR A 13 4.80 -18.06 34.92
N THR A 14 4.46 -17.82 33.65
CA THR A 14 4.41 -16.47 33.05
C THR A 14 2.96 -16.15 32.76
N VAL A 15 2.42 -15.15 33.45
CA VAL A 15 1.05 -14.66 33.20
C VAL A 15 1.15 -13.53 32.17
N ALA A 16 0.59 -13.75 30.98
CA ALA A 16 0.53 -12.74 29.93
C ALA A 16 -0.88 -12.15 29.87
N ASP A 17 -1.01 -10.86 30.16
CA ASP A 17 -2.26 -10.12 29.92
C ASP A 17 -2.38 -9.81 28.43
N LEU A 18 -3.43 -10.34 27.79
CA LEU A 18 -3.72 -10.17 26.36
C LEU A 18 -4.73 -9.04 26.11
N SER A 19 -5.17 -8.33 27.14
CA SER A 19 -6.16 -7.26 27.05
C SER A 19 -5.67 -6.07 26.23
N ASN A 20 -4.35 -5.88 26.17
CA ASN A 20 -3.68 -4.92 25.29
C ASN A 20 -2.58 -5.64 24.52
N ILE A 21 -2.57 -5.50 23.20
CA ILE A 21 -1.56 -6.11 22.35
C ILE A 21 -0.70 -5.03 21.71
N TRP A 22 0.58 -5.35 21.58
CA TRP A 22 1.52 -4.53 20.85
C TRP A 22 1.57 -4.95 19.39
N MET A 23 1.32 -4.00 18.52
CA MET A 23 1.67 -4.11 17.11
C MET A 23 3.04 -3.48 16.90
N LYS A 24 3.93 -4.20 16.23
CA LYS A 24 5.22 -3.69 15.77
C LYS A 24 5.17 -3.47 14.27
N ALA A 25 5.61 -2.29 13.82
CA ALA A 25 5.73 -1.98 12.40
C ALA A 25 7.11 -1.40 12.11
N ASN A 26 7.63 -1.69 10.91
CA ASN A 26 8.86 -1.11 10.40
C ASN A 26 8.49 0.10 9.55
N ILE A 27 9.00 1.26 9.90
CA ILE A 27 8.79 2.53 9.19
C ILE A 27 10.10 2.93 8.53
N TYR A 28 10.08 3.30 7.26
CA TYR A 28 11.30 3.74 6.59
C TYR A 28 11.75 5.12 7.09
N GLU A 29 13.06 5.38 7.04
CA GLU A 29 13.67 6.63 7.49
C GLU A 29 13.01 7.89 6.92
N TYR A 30 12.61 7.87 5.63
CA TYR A 30 11.96 9.02 4.97
C TYR A 30 10.51 9.24 5.41
N GLU A 31 9.84 8.24 5.98
CA GLU A 31 8.47 8.33 6.50
C GLU A 31 8.44 8.71 7.98
N MET A 32 9.56 8.53 8.68
CA MET A 32 9.72 8.78 10.11
C MET A 32 9.34 10.21 10.50
N ALA A 33 9.56 11.19 9.61
CA ALA A 33 9.22 12.59 9.85
C ALA A 33 7.71 12.81 10.13
N TRP A 34 6.84 11.93 9.65
CA TRP A 34 5.40 12.04 9.83
C TRP A 34 4.87 11.21 10.99
N ILE A 35 5.68 10.33 11.58
CA ILE A 35 5.27 9.45 12.66
C ILE A 35 5.56 10.11 14.01
N LYS A 36 4.50 10.35 14.78
CA LYS A 36 4.56 10.95 16.13
C LYS A 36 3.91 10.02 17.14
N ILE A 37 4.42 10.07 18.37
CA ILE A 37 3.80 9.38 19.51
C ILE A 37 2.38 9.94 19.72
N GLY A 38 1.42 9.05 20.00
CA GLY A 38 0.02 9.40 20.22
C GLY A 38 -0.87 9.37 18.98
N GLN A 39 -0.29 9.26 17.78
CA GLN A 39 -1.05 9.16 16.52
C GLN A 39 -1.96 7.94 16.50
N GLU A 40 -3.14 8.12 15.90
CA GLU A 40 -4.12 7.06 15.74
C GLU A 40 -3.70 6.09 14.62
N VAL A 41 -3.80 4.80 14.93
CA VAL A 41 -3.48 3.72 14.00
C VAL A 41 -4.69 2.82 13.85
N GLU A 42 -5.15 2.67 12.62
CA GLU A 42 -6.22 1.75 12.25
C GLU A 42 -5.61 0.43 11.80
N VAL A 43 -5.96 -0.65 12.48
CA VAL A 43 -5.39 -1.98 12.26
C VAL A 43 -6.46 -2.92 11.78
N THR A 44 -6.20 -3.60 10.67
CA THR A 44 -7.11 -4.60 10.07
C THR A 44 -6.36 -5.91 9.90
N THR A 45 -7.08 -7.03 9.95
CA THR A 45 -6.46 -8.36 9.79
C THR A 45 -7.30 -9.25 8.88
N PRO A 46 -6.68 -10.09 8.03
CA PRO A 46 -7.41 -11.05 7.21
C PRO A 46 -8.23 -12.05 8.02
N ALA A 47 -7.88 -12.28 9.29
CA ALA A 47 -8.61 -13.20 10.17
C ALA A 47 -10.00 -12.68 10.57
N TYR A 48 -10.20 -11.35 10.55
CA TYR A 48 -11.45 -10.68 10.90
C TYR A 48 -11.75 -9.60 9.83
N PRO A 49 -12.15 -10.01 8.62
CA PRO A 49 -12.41 -9.08 7.54
C PRO A 49 -13.58 -8.16 7.88
N GLY A 50 -13.41 -6.85 7.69
CA GLY A 50 -14.41 -5.83 8.01
C GLY A 50 -14.34 -5.28 9.43
N GLU A 51 -13.53 -5.85 10.31
CA GLU A 51 -13.27 -5.28 11.63
C GLU A 51 -11.98 -4.44 11.62
N ALA A 52 -12.08 -3.22 12.15
CA ALA A 52 -10.95 -2.33 12.35
C ALA A 52 -10.70 -2.16 13.86
N PHE A 53 -9.46 -2.35 14.26
CA PHE A 53 -8.98 -2.16 15.62
C PHE A 53 -8.25 -0.82 15.69
N ILE A 54 -8.71 0.07 16.56
CA ILE A 54 -8.11 1.39 16.72
C ILE A 54 -7.11 1.36 17.86
N GLY A 55 -5.86 1.70 17.54
CA GLY A 55 -4.76 1.80 18.49
C GLY A 55 -4.05 3.15 18.40
N ARG A 56 -2.96 3.29 19.16
CA ARG A 56 -2.12 4.49 19.14
C ARG A 56 -0.64 4.15 19.11
N VAL A 57 0.15 5.00 18.46
CA VAL A 57 1.62 4.90 18.52
C VAL A 57 2.06 5.19 19.96
N ALA A 58 2.60 4.18 20.64
CA ALA A 58 2.99 4.28 22.04
C ALA A 58 4.50 4.50 22.19
N PHE A 59 5.29 3.96 21.27
CA PHE A 59 6.74 4.07 21.33
C PHE A 59 7.36 4.01 19.93
N ILE A 60 8.43 4.77 19.74
CA ILE A 60 9.24 4.79 18.52
C ILE A 60 10.65 4.42 18.98
N GLU A 61 11.25 3.38 18.39
CA GLU A 61 12.61 3.01 18.72
C GLU A 61 13.58 4.14 18.33
N PRO A 62 14.52 4.53 19.21
CA PRO A 62 15.44 5.63 18.94
C PRO A 62 16.56 5.24 17.97
N PHE A 63 16.69 3.96 17.63
CA PHE A 63 17.74 3.42 16.78
C PHE A 63 17.18 2.97 15.43
N LEU A 64 17.91 3.30 14.37
CA LEU A 64 17.66 2.81 13.03
C LEU A 64 18.23 1.39 12.88
N ASP A 65 17.50 0.49 12.24
CA ASP A 65 18.03 -0.81 11.85
C ASP A 65 18.83 -0.65 10.54
N ASP A 66 20.15 -0.71 10.60
CA ASP A 66 21.04 -0.45 9.46
C ASP A 66 20.80 -1.40 8.26
N LYS A 67 20.29 -2.62 8.52
CA LYS A 67 20.06 -3.62 7.47
C LYS A 67 18.83 -3.31 6.63
N THR A 68 17.76 -2.83 7.26
CA THR A 68 16.48 -2.52 6.59
C THR A 68 16.28 -1.03 6.37
N ARG A 69 17.15 -0.19 6.94
CA ARG A 69 17.01 1.28 7.03
C ARG A 69 15.63 1.71 7.50
N SER A 70 15.13 1.01 8.52
CA SER A 70 13.81 1.23 9.09
C SER A 70 13.87 1.41 10.60
N VAL A 71 13.00 2.25 11.12
CA VAL A 71 12.75 2.41 12.56
C VAL A 71 11.57 1.53 12.95
N LYS A 72 11.70 0.83 14.07
CA LYS A 72 10.60 0.03 14.63
C LYS A 72 9.72 0.92 15.49
N ILE A 73 8.41 0.89 15.23
CA ILE A 73 7.42 1.52 16.08
C ILE A 73 6.59 0.46 16.79
N ARG A 74 6.16 0.80 18.00
CA ARG A 74 5.22 0.00 18.79
C ARG A 74 3.93 0.78 18.97
N CYS A 75 2.83 0.17 18.58
CA CYS A 75 1.49 0.69 18.79
C CYS A 75 0.74 -0.18 19.80
N ASP A 76 0.04 0.48 20.71
CA ASP A 76 -0.82 -0.18 21.70
C ASP A 76 -2.23 -0.30 21.11
N ILE A 77 -2.74 -1.53 21.08
CA ILE A 77 -4.06 -1.85 20.55
C ILE A 77 -4.88 -2.52 21.65
N PRO A 78 -6.00 -1.89 22.07
CA PRO A 78 -6.96 -2.51 22.96
C PRO A 78 -7.54 -3.79 22.33
N ASN A 79 -7.50 -4.89 23.06
CA ASN A 79 -7.94 -6.21 22.62
C ASN A 79 -8.97 -6.79 23.60
N GLN A 80 -10.01 -6.02 23.92
CA GLN A 80 -11.04 -6.39 24.91
C GLN A 80 -11.75 -7.71 24.59
N GLN A 81 -11.90 -8.03 23.30
CA GLN A 81 -12.57 -9.24 22.84
C GLN A 81 -11.59 -10.43 22.66
N LEU A 82 -10.30 -10.26 22.98
CA LEU A 82 -9.25 -11.26 22.83
C LEU A 82 -9.16 -11.87 21.42
N LYS A 83 -9.58 -11.11 20.41
CA LYS A 83 -9.60 -11.53 19.00
C LYS A 83 -8.21 -11.48 18.39
N LEU A 84 -7.46 -10.42 18.68
CA LEU A 84 -6.08 -10.32 18.26
C LEU A 84 -5.24 -11.28 19.10
N ARG A 85 -4.37 -12.03 18.44
CA ARG A 85 -3.44 -12.96 19.07
C ARG A 85 -2.01 -12.51 18.78
N PRO A 86 -1.06 -12.75 19.71
CA PRO A 86 0.35 -12.55 19.43
C PRO A 86 0.77 -13.29 18.15
N SER A 87 1.74 -12.72 17.43
CA SER A 87 2.28 -13.27 16.18
C SER A 87 1.32 -13.30 14.98
N MET A 88 0.17 -12.62 15.04
CA MET A 88 -0.68 -12.41 13.86
C MET A 88 -0.13 -11.32 12.94
N TYR A 89 -0.30 -11.51 11.64
CA TYR A 89 -0.08 -10.45 10.65
C TYR A 89 -1.28 -9.52 10.59
N VAL A 90 -1.00 -8.22 10.51
CA VAL A 90 -2.00 -7.16 10.46
C VAL A 90 -1.56 -6.10 9.45
N ASN A 91 -2.53 -5.39 8.88
CA ASN A 91 -2.32 -4.19 8.09
C ASN A 91 -2.56 -2.98 8.99
N ALA A 92 -1.65 -2.03 8.99
CA ALA A 92 -1.75 -0.80 9.76
C ALA A 92 -1.88 0.41 8.84
N ARG A 93 -2.79 1.32 9.17
CA ARG A 93 -2.93 2.63 8.54
C ARG A 93 -2.79 3.70 9.61
N ILE A 94 -1.74 4.51 9.52
CA ILE A 94 -1.46 5.58 10.48
C ILE A 94 -2.05 6.87 9.92
N ARG A 95 -2.87 7.57 10.72
CA ARG A 95 -3.42 8.86 10.32
C ARG A 95 -2.48 9.98 10.73
N ILE A 96 -2.08 10.81 9.77
CA ILE A 96 -1.23 11.98 9.99
C ILE A 96 -2.16 13.19 10.12
N PRO A 97 -2.29 13.81 11.31
CA PRO A 97 -3.09 15.02 11.47
C PRO A 97 -2.43 16.17 10.69
N VAL A 98 -3.22 16.79 9.81
CA VAL A 98 -2.76 17.89 8.94
C VAL A 98 -2.58 19.20 9.72
N GLU A 99 -3.17 19.30 10.91
CA GLU A 99 -3.18 20.51 11.75
C GLU A 99 -1.84 20.83 12.42
N GLU A 100 -0.97 19.83 12.63
CA GLU A 100 0.36 19.99 13.25
C GLU A 100 1.47 20.28 12.22
N LEU A 101 1.09 20.73 11.01
CA LEU A 101 1.99 21.06 9.90
C LEU A 101 2.14 22.57 9.67
N GLU A 102 1.40 23.40 10.40
CA GLU A 102 1.39 24.87 10.23
C GLU A 102 2.22 25.62 11.30
N GLY A 103 2.59 24.97 12.41
CA GLY A 103 3.17 25.63 13.59
C GLY A 103 4.70 25.75 13.64
N GLU A 104 5.42 24.91 12.91
CA GLU A 104 6.87 24.96 12.83
C GLU A 104 7.25 25.03 11.36
N GLY A 105 8.11 25.97 10.98
CA GLY A 105 8.60 26.19 9.60
C GLY A 105 9.37 25.02 8.98
N GLY A 106 9.08 23.78 9.38
CA GLY A 106 9.50 22.52 8.81
C GLY A 106 8.82 22.29 7.47
N ARG A 107 9.61 22.47 6.42
CA ARG A 107 9.35 21.94 5.09
C ARG A 107 9.21 20.41 5.16
N TYR A 108 8.35 19.83 4.31
CA TYR A 108 8.32 18.46 3.74
C TYR A 108 7.10 17.57 4.03
N VAL A 109 6.58 16.76 3.07
CA VAL A 109 6.41 16.78 1.59
C VAL A 109 5.46 15.58 1.35
N SER A 110 4.25 15.82 0.85
CA SER A 110 3.57 14.75 0.09
C SER A 110 4.08 14.91 -1.34
N GLY A 111 4.57 13.85 -1.97
CA GLY A 111 5.17 13.96 -3.29
C GLY A 111 4.23 14.69 -4.26
N LEU A 112 4.67 15.86 -4.76
CA LEU A 112 4.04 16.74 -5.75
C LEU A 112 3.09 17.82 -5.20
N ASP A 113 3.59 18.66 -4.27
CA ASP A 113 2.85 19.82 -3.73
C ASP A 113 2.67 20.99 -4.73
N TYR A 114 3.37 20.99 -5.86
CA TYR A 114 3.33 22.09 -6.82
C TYR A 114 2.86 21.62 -8.21
N SER A 115 2.05 22.44 -8.90
CA SER A 115 1.68 22.23 -10.31
C SER A 115 1.73 23.53 -11.09
N CYS A 116 2.00 23.42 -12.39
CA CYS A 116 1.93 24.57 -13.27
C CYS A 116 0.46 24.92 -13.56
N PRO A 117 0.04 26.20 -13.45
CA PRO A 117 -1.33 26.62 -13.78
C PRO A 117 -1.76 26.29 -15.21
N ASN A 118 -0.81 26.27 -16.15
CA ASN A 118 -1.09 26.06 -17.57
C ASN A 118 -0.79 24.62 -18.04
N HIS A 119 -0.02 23.87 -17.24
CA HIS A 119 0.36 22.49 -17.55
C HIS A 119 0.04 21.58 -16.36
N SER A 120 -1.18 21.06 -16.33
CA SER A 120 -1.65 20.15 -15.26
C SER A 120 -0.83 18.87 -15.13
N GLU A 121 -0.11 18.50 -16.19
CA GLU A 121 0.77 17.34 -16.25
C GLU A 121 2.15 17.60 -15.62
N ILE A 122 2.58 18.87 -15.55
CA ILE A 122 3.89 19.25 -15.00
C ILE A 122 3.74 19.53 -13.50
N LYS A 123 4.33 18.63 -12.71
CA LYS A 123 4.25 18.62 -11.26
C LYS A 123 5.65 18.67 -10.67
N SER A 124 5.80 19.38 -9.57
CA SER A 124 7.09 19.51 -8.89
C SER A 124 6.94 19.25 -7.40
N SER A 125 7.96 18.62 -6.82
CA SER A 125 8.13 18.47 -5.37
C SER A 125 8.78 19.69 -4.72
N ARG A 126 9.28 20.64 -5.54
CA ARG A 126 9.98 21.84 -5.09
C ARG A 126 9.35 23.10 -5.71
N PRO A 127 9.31 24.22 -4.96
CA PRO A 127 8.99 25.50 -5.56
C PRO A 127 10.03 25.82 -6.63
N GLY A 128 9.59 26.48 -7.69
CA GLY A 128 10.44 26.77 -8.83
C GLY A 128 9.62 27.29 -9.98
N ILE A 129 10.31 27.50 -11.09
CA ILE A 129 9.68 27.95 -12.32
C ILE A 129 9.48 26.73 -13.21
N CYS A 130 8.32 26.66 -13.86
CA CYS A 130 8.02 25.62 -14.82
C CYS A 130 8.94 25.74 -16.05
N PRO A 131 9.57 24.64 -16.49
CA PRO A 131 10.54 24.67 -17.59
C PRO A 131 9.91 24.93 -18.97
N GLU A 132 8.59 24.78 -19.13
CA GLU A 132 7.89 24.98 -20.41
C GLU A 132 7.42 26.42 -20.62
N ASP A 133 6.80 27.04 -19.60
CA ASP A 133 6.19 28.38 -19.72
C ASP A 133 6.85 29.44 -18.85
N ASN A 134 7.90 29.10 -18.12
CA ASN A 134 8.65 30.04 -17.28
C ASN A 134 7.77 30.75 -16.21
N ILE A 135 6.65 30.13 -15.79
CA ILE A 135 5.73 30.63 -14.75
C ILE A 135 6.03 29.92 -13.41
N PRO A 136 5.93 30.61 -12.26
CA PRO A 136 6.09 29.98 -10.96
C PRO A 136 5.07 28.85 -10.75
N PHE A 137 5.53 27.69 -10.28
CA PHE A 137 4.62 26.65 -9.87
C PHE A 137 3.73 27.11 -8.70
N VAL A 138 2.45 26.77 -8.73
CA VAL A 138 1.50 27.11 -7.67
C VAL A 138 1.34 25.91 -6.74
N LYS A 139 1.32 26.18 -5.43
CA LYS A 139 1.10 25.15 -4.41
C LYS A 139 -0.32 24.62 -4.54
N ARG A 140 -0.45 23.32 -4.75
CA ARG A 140 -1.75 22.66 -4.69
C ARG A 140 -2.22 22.65 -3.22
N PRO A 141 -3.48 23.02 -2.95
CA PRO A 141 -4.09 22.71 -1.66
C PRO A 141 -3.93 21.21 -1.41
N PRO A 142 -3.65 20.77 -0.16
CA PRO A 142 -3.64 19.35 0.15
C PRO A 142 -4.98 18.78 -0.32
N ALA A 143 -4.92 17.79 -1.21
CA ALA A 143 -6.11 17.11 -1.67
C ALA A 143 -6.77 16.53 -0.42
N GLN A 144 -7.89 17.10 0.02
CA GLN A 144 -8.70 16.51 1.05
C GLN A 144 -9.03 15.11 0.57
N VAL A 145 -8.46 14.09 1.23
CA VAL A 145 -8.89 12.71 1.06
C VAL A 145 -10.30 12.67 1.61
N LYS A 146 -11.28 13.01 0.78
CA LYS A 146 -12.67 12.71 1.06
C LYS A 146 -12.72 11.20 1.17
N SER A 147 -13.05 10.71 2.36
CA SER A 147 -13.63 9.39 2.51
C SER A 147 -14.73 9.28 1.47
N ILE A 148 -14.52 8.44 0.46
CA ILE A 148 -15.56 8.12 -0.50
C ILE A 148 -16.56 7.28 0.27
N ALA A 149 -17.48 7.96 0.95
CA ALA A 149 -18.83 7.46 1.03
C ALA A 149 -19.30 7.31 -0.42
N ALA A 150 -19.74 6.11 -0.75
CA ALA A 150 -20.38 5.83 -2.02
C ALA A 150 -21.50 6.85 -2.20
N ASP A 151 -21.34 7.77 -3.15
CA ASP A 151 -22.37 8.14 -4.09
C ASP A 151 -21.82 9.12 -5.13
N THR A 152 -22.08 8.78 -6.39
CA THR A 152 -21.86 9.60 -7.60
C THR A 152 -20.41 9.67 -8.11
N MET A 153 -19.98 8.58 -8.76
CA MET A 153 -18.97 8.62 -9.82
C MET A 153 -19.66 8.28 -11.14
N THR A 154 -20.12 9.31 -11.85
CA THR A 154 -20.43 9.20 -13.28
C THR A 154 -19.15 9.40 -14.08
N SER A 155 -18.87 8.39 -14.91
CA SER A 155 -18.02 8.38 -16.10
C SER A 155 -16.55 8.78 -15.95
N GLN A 156 -15.69 7.77 -15.85
CA GLN A 156 -14.74 7.44 -16.93
C GLN A 156 -14.52 5.92 -16.94
N GLN A 157 -14.70 5.33 -18.12
CA GLN A 157 -14.98 3.92 -18.35
C GLN A 157 -13.77 3.02 -18.09
N GLY A 158 -13.77 2.31 -16.96
CA GLY A 158 -13.31 0.93 -16.93
C GLY A 158 -14.54 0.04 -17.11
N ASN A 159 -14.58 -0.78 -18.17
CA ASN A 159 -15.73 -1.64 -18.42
C ASN A 159 -15.71 -2.79 -17.41
N ILE A 160 -16.27 -2.57 -16.22
CA ILE A 160 -16.43 -3.60 -15.19
C ILE A 160 -17.58 -4.49 -15.66
N GLU A 161 -17.27 -5.66 -16.22
CA GLU A 161 -18.28 -6.69 -16.49
C GLU A 161 -18.74 -7.29 -15.15
N TYR A 162 -20.06 -7.41 -14.99
CA TYR A 162 -20.67 -7.98 -13.80
C TYR A 162 -21.30 -9.33 -14.13
N GLU A 163 -21.25 -10.26 -13.18
CA GLU A 163 -21.94 -11.54 -13.26
C GLU A 163 -22.85 -11.68 -12.04
N TYR A 164 -24.02 -12.28 -12.23
CA TYR A 164 -24.99 -12.55 -11.17
C TYR A 164 -24.79 -13.97 -10.68
N VAL A 165 -24.38 -14.13 -9.43
CA VAL A 165 -24.05 -15.43 -8.83
C VAL A 165 -25.03 -15.75 -7.73
N CYS A 166 -25.49 -17.00 -7.69
CA CYS A 166 -26.34 -17.48 -6.62
C CYS A 166 -25.54 -17.55 -5.30
N PRO A 167 -26.07 -17.08 -4.15
CA PRO A 167 -25.40 -17.16 -2.85
C PRO A 167 -24.98 -18.59 -2.45
N MET A 168 -25.77 -19.59 -2.88
CA MET A 168 -25.49 -21.02 -2.68
C MET A 168 -24.55 -21.61 -3.75
N LYS A 169 -24.00 -20.79 -4.65
CA LYS A 169 -23.09 -21.16 -5.76
C LYS A 169 -23.62 -22.22 -6.73
N CYS A 170 -24.95 -22.32 -6.90
CA CYS A 170 -25.56 -23.33 -7.75
C CYS A 170 -25.62 -22.94 -9.25
N TYR A 171 -25.64 -21.64 -9.52
CA TYR A 171 -25.88 -21.05 -10.85
C TYR A 171 -25.28 -19.65 -10.93
N SER A 172 -24.76 -19.28 -12.10
CA SER A 172 -24.38 -17.92 -12.44
C SER A 172 -25.00 -17.53 -13.78
N SER A 173 -25.29 -16.24 -13.94
CA SER A 173 -25.92 -15.67 -15.12
C SER A 173 -25.35 -14.28 -15.41
N LYS A 174 -25.38 -13.87 -16.67
CA LYS A 174 -25.10 -12.48 -17.06
C LYS A 174 -26.29 -11.56 -16.80
N ASP A 175 -27.48 -12.14 -16.70
CA ASP A 175 -28.74 -11.43 -16.51
C ASP A 175 -29.22 -11.53 -15.05
N PRO A 176 -29.82 -10.46 -14.51
CA PRO A 176 -30.41 -10.48 -13.18
C PRO A 176 -31.63 -11.41 -13.13
N GLY A 177 -31.90 -11.99 -11.97
CA GLY A 177 -33.08 -12.80 -11.74
C GLY A 177 -32.95 -13.71 -10.53
N ASP A 178 -33.89 -14.63 -10.40
CA ASP A 178 -33.84 -15.69 -9.41
C ASP A 178 -33.14 -16.92 -9.98
N CYS A 179 -32.40 -17.60 -9.12
CA CYS A 179 -31.67 -18.80 -9.48
C CYS A 179 -32.67 -19.91 -9.86
N PRO A 180 -32.65 -20.43 -11.10
CA PRO A 180 -33.60 -21.45 -11.55
C PRO A 180 -33.43 -22.80 -10.83
N LYS A 181 -32.32 -22.98 -10.08
CA LYS A 181 -32.04 -24.21 -9.33
C LYS A 181 -32.53 -24.18 -7.88
N CYS A 182 -32.56 -23.02 -7.24
CA CYS A 182 -32.88 -22.92 -5.80
C CYS A 182 -33.88 -21.80 -5.46
N GLY A 183 -34.33 -21.03 -6.44
CA GLY A 183 -35.31 -19.96 -6.27
C GLY A 183 -34.78 -18.70 -5.58
N MET A 184 -33.52 -18.69 -5.11
CA MET A 184 -32.93 -17.54 -4.45
C MET A 184 -32.46 -16.48 -5.45
N LYS A 185 -32.61 -15.22 -5.08
CA LYS A 185 -32.20 -14.07 -5.89
C LYS A 185 -30.69 -14.06 -6.13
N LEU A 186 -30.28 -13.84 -7.38
CA LEU A 186 -28.86 -13.77 -7.73
C LEU A 186 -28.25 -12.44 -7.26
N GLU A 187 -27.02 -12.51 -6.74
CA GLU A 187 -26.26 -11.36 -6.28
C GLU A 187 -25.29 -10.89 -7.37
N LYS A 188 -25.26 -9.59 -7.62
CA LYS A 188 -24.39 -8.97 -8.63
C LYS A 188 -22.97 -8.86 -8.08
N VAL A 189 -22.04 -9.62 -8.65
CA VAL A 189 -20.63 -9.58 -8.26
C VAL A 189 -19.77 -9.04 -9.42
N PRO A 190 -18.73 -8.24 -9.13
CA PRO A 190 -17.82 -7.76 -10.16
C PRO A 190 -16.92 -8.90 -10.64
N VAL A 191 -16.89 -9.15 -11.95
CA VAL A 191 -15.98 -10.16 -12.52
C VAL A 191 -14.60 -9.53 -12.63
N SER A 192 -13.77 -9.77 -11.62
CA SER A 192 -12.34 -9.46 -11.71
C SER A 192 -11.69 -10.47 -12.65
N ARG A 193 -11.80 -10.28 -13.96
CA ARG A 193 -10.84 -10.93 -14.85
C ARG A 193 -9.50 -10.29 -14.50
N MET A 194 -8.57 -11.08 -13.98
CA MET A 194 -7.15 -10.70 -14.03
C MET A 194 -6.89 -10.21 -15.45
N PRO A 195 -6.39 -8.99 -15.66
CA PRO A 195 -6.02 -8.58 -16.99
C PRO A 195 -5.02 -9.62 -17.50
N GLN A 196 -5.36 -10.28 -18.61
CA GLN A 196 -4.38 -11.05 -19.33
C GLN A 196 -3.24 -10.08 -19.62
N MET A 197 -2.08 -10.31 -19.00
CA MET A 197 -0.85 -9.60 -19.34
C MET A 197 -0.64 -9.84 -20.84
N THR A 198 -0.98 -8.84 -21.65
CA THR A 198 -0.36 -8.70 -22.96
C THR A 198 1.05 -8.29 -22.64
N VAL A 199 1.94 -9.27 -22.51
CA VAL A 199 3.38 -9.05 -22.47
C VAL A 199 3.71 -8.37 -23.81
N LYS A 200 3.85 -7.04 -23.79
CA LYS A 200 4.55 -6.34 -24.86
C LYS A 200 5.99 -6.83 -24.78
N THR A 201 6.34 -7.78 -25.62
CA THR A 201 7.72 -8.20 -25.83
C THR A 201 8.44 -7.06 -26.55
N GLU A 202 9.03 -6.14 -25.76
CA GLU A 202 9.96 -5.16 -26.33
C GLU A 202 11.24 -5.90 -26.69
N THR A 203 11.46 -6.10 -27.99
CA THR A 203 12.68 -6.72 -28.51
C THR A 203 13.89 -5.87 -28.15
N VAL A 204 14.86 -6.44 -27.42
CA VAL A 204 16.13 -5.77 -27.08
C VAL A 204 17.26 -6.28 -27.97
N TYR A 205 18.03 -5.35 -28.52
CA TYR A 205 19.22 -5.60 -29.33
C TYR A 205 20.46 -5.36 -28.49
N VAL A 206 21.41 -6.30 -28.51
CA VAL A 206 22.62 -6.25 -27.67
C VAL A 206 23.85 -6.33 -28.57
N CYS A 207 24.86 -5.54 -28.26
CA CYS A 207 26.15 -5.60 -28.94
C CYS A 207 26.88 -6.91 -28.58
N PRO A 208 27.45 -7.66 -29.55
CA PRO A 208 28.20 -8.90 -29.28
C PRO A 208 29.38 -8.73 -28.32
N MET A 209 29.95 -7.52 -28.29
CA MET A 209 31.05 -7.14 -27.38
C MET A 209 30.56 -6.61 -26.02
N GLY A 210 29.25 -6.52 -25.80
CA GLY A 210 28.65 -6.07 -24.54
C GLY A 210 28.68 -4.57 -24.28
N CYS A 211 29.09 -3.75 -25.26
CA CYS A 211 29.30 -2.31 -25.05
C CYS A 211 28.03 -1.45 -25.09
N HIS A 212 26.93 -1.96 -25.67
CA HIS A 212 25.70 -1.20 -25.88
C HIS A 212 24.48 -2.11 -26.02
N THR A 213 23.33 -1.62 -25.57
CA THR A 213 22.00 -2.24 -25.74
C THR A 213 21.02 -1.22 -26.29
N SER A 214 20.28 -1.59 -27.34
CA SER A 214 19.31 -0.74 -28.02
C SER A 214 17.94 -1.40 -28.08
N LYS A 215 16.88 -0.60 -28.22
CA LYS A 215 15.51 -1.06 -28.52
C LYS A 215 15.22 -1.13 -30.03
N THR A 216 16.13 -0.62 -30.85
CA THR A 216 16.02 -0.64 -32.31
C THR A 216 17.19 -1.42 -32.91
N ASP A 217 16.97 -1.98 -34.10
CA ASP A 217 18.06 -2.57 -34.88
C ASP A 217 19.03 -1.49 -35.35
N GLY A 218 20.27 -1.92 -35.64
CA GLY A 218 21.30 -1.00 -36.10
C GLY A 218 22.70 -1.45 -35.69
N ASP A 219 23.66 -0.56 -35.92
CA ASP A 219 25.05 -0.77 -35.55
C ASP A 219 25.34 -0.10 -34.20
N CYS A 220 26.20 -0.74 -33.42
CA CYS A 220 26.61 -0.25 -32.11
C CYS A 220 27.32 1.12 -32.27
N PRO A 221 26.83 2.20 -31.64
CA PRO A 221 27.46 3.52 -31.75
C PRO A 221 28.84 3.57 -31.07
N VAL A 222 29.17 2.57 -30.24
CA VAL A 222 30.44 2.49 -29.49
C VAL A 222 31.52 1.74 -30.28
N CYS A 223 31.19 0.61 -30.89
CA CYS A 223 32.18 -0.26 -31.54
C CYS A 223 31.92 -0.52 -33.04
N GLY A 224 30.84 0.03 -33.60
CA GLY A 224 30.49 -0.09 -35.01
C GLY A 224 29.99 -1.47 -35.47
N MET A 225 29.93 -2.46 -34.57
CA MET A 225 29.43 -3.80 -34.89
C MET A 225 27.91 -3.86 -34.87
N ARG A 226 27.32 -4.66 -35.77
CA ARG A 226 25.86 -4.85 -35.86
C ARG A 226 25.30 -5.46 -34.58
N LEU A 227 24.23 -4.86 -34.04
CA LEU A 227 23.58 -5.36 -32.83
C LEU A 227 22.81 -6.65 -33.13
N GLU A 228 22.88 -7.60 -32.19
CA GLU A 228 22.18 -8.88 -32.29
C GLU A 228 20.87 -8.84 -31.52
N LYS A 229 19.80 -9.37 -32.14
CA LYS A 229 18.47 -9.45 -31.51
C LYS A 229 18.50 -10.49 -30.40
N LYS A 230 18.29 -10.08 -29.15
CA LYS A 230 18.13 -11.01 -28.02
C LYS A 230 16.63 -11.15 -27.73
N GLY A 231 16.07 -12.28 -28.16
CA GLY A 231 14.67 -12.65 -27.91
C GLY A 231 14.40 -12.96 -26.44
N ASP A 232 13.15 -12.76 -26.03
CA ASP A 232 12.64 -12.76 -24.66
C ASP A 232 13.14 -13.96 -23.83
N THR A 233 13.78 -13.68 -22.68
CA THR A 233 13.94 -14.66 -21.60
C THR A 233 12.85 -14.38 -20.57
N TYR A 234 12.04 -15.40 -20.29
CA TYR A 234 10.87 -15.40 -19.41
C TYR A 234 11.16 -14.84 -18.01
#